data_AF-A0A643CZ25-F1
#
_entry.id   AF-A0A643CZ25-F1
#
_cell.length_a   1.000
_cell.length_b   1.000
_cell.length_c   1.000
_cell.angle_alpha   90.00
_cell.angle_beta   90.00
_cell.angle_gamma   90.00
#
_symmetry.space_group_name_H-M   'P 1'
#
loop_
_entity.id
_entity.type
_entity.pdbx_description
1 polymer ?
#
loop_
_entity_poly.entity_id
_entity_poly.type
_entity_poly.pdbx_seq_one_letter_code
_entity_poly.pdbx_strand_id
1 'polypeptide(L)' 'MKQEFYQGKIKQYNPDKGFGFIGTSEGDVFFHISEYPADAEPKRNEKVK' A
#
# COMPACT_ATOMS: atom_id res chain seq x y z
N MET A 1 -16.68 -8.14 -3.56
CA MET A 1 -15.74 -7.61 -2.57
C MET A 1 -15.36 -6.23 -3.03
N LYS A 2 -15.72 -5.18 -2.29
CA LYS A 2 -15.33 -3.81 -2.67
C LYS A 2 -13.89 -3.63 -2.23
N GLN A 3 -12.97 -3.61 -3.18
CA GLN A 3 -11.60 -3.19 -2.91
C GLN A 3 -11.68 -1.67 -2.74
N GLU A 4 -11.58 -1.19 -1.50
CA GLU A 4 -11.52 0.24 -1.22
C GLU A 4 -10.16 0.74 -1.71
N PHE A 5 -10.22 1.49 -2.80
CA PHE A 5 -9.11 2.11 -3.49
C PHE A 5 -8.63 3.32 -2.67
N TYR A 6 -7.68 3.08 -1.76
CA TYR A 6 -7.06 4.15 -0.97
C TYR A 6 -6.01 4.88 -1.80
N GLN A 7 -6.29 6.14 -2.10
CA GLN A 7 -5.35 7.01 -2.77
C GLN A 7 -4.35 7.59 -1.78
N GLY A 8 -3.07 7.29 -1.97
CA GLY A 8 -2.02 7.75 -1.07
C GLY A 8 -0.63 7.44 -1.58
N LYS A 9 0.36 7.64 -0.70
CA LYS A 9 1.76 7.28 -0.98
C LYS A 9 2.21 6.18 -0.05
N ILE A 10 2.89 5.16 -0.56
CA ILE A 10 3.47 4.12 0.30
C ILE A 10 4.53 4.77 1.20
N LYS A 11 4.22 4.85 2.49
CA LYS A 11 5.09 5.44 3.52
C LYS A 11 6.17 4.45 3.93
N GLN A 12 5.80 3.17 4.02
CA GLN A 12 6.72 2.10 4.37
C GLN A 12 6.20 0.77 3.82
N TYR A 13 7.09 -0.09 3.37
CA TYR A 13 6.78 -1.46 2.96
C TYR A 13 7.91 -2.38 3.44
N ASN A 14 7.53 -3.47 4.11
CA ASN A 14 8.44 -4.48 4.63
C ASN A 14 8.27 -5.76 3.81
N PRO A 15 9.10 -6.01 2.79
CA PRO A 15 8.99 -7.20 1.93
C PRO A 15 9.17 -8.50 2.72
N ASP A 16 10.04 -8.51 3.73
CA ASP A 16 10.28 -9.65 4.62
C ASP A 16 9.02 -10.10 5.38
N LYS A 17 8.15 -9.13 5.72
CA LYS A 17 6.89 -9.38 6.40
C LYS A 17 5.68 -9.41 5.47
N GLY A 18 5.81 -8.94 4.23
CA GLY A 18 4.72 -8.86 3.26
C GLY A 18 3.65 -7.81 3.56
N PHE A 19 3.95 -6.76 4.35
CA PHE A 19 2.98 -5.70 4.64
C PHE A 19 3.60 -4.30 4.59
N GLY A 20 2.76 -3.28 4.49
CA GLY A 20 3.18 -1.89 4.52
C GLY A 20 2.10 -0.93 4.99
N PHE A 21 2.44 0.35 4.93
CA PHE A 21 1.56 1.47 5.26
C PHE A 21 1.55 2.50 4.13
N ILE A 22 0.35 2.94 3.76
CA ILE A 22 0.08 4.01 2.81
C ILE A 22 -0.27 5.27 3.60
N GLY A 23 0.53 6.32 3.46
CA GLY A 23 0.18 7.64 3.97
C GLY A 23 -0.85 8.30 3.07
N THR A 24 -2.02 8.57 3.63
CA THR A 24 -3.12 9.31 3.00
C THR A 24 -3.32 10.66 3.70
N SER A 25 -4.20 11.51 3.19
CA SER A 25 -4.54 12.77 3.85
C SER A 25 -5.31 12.59 5.16
N GLU A 26 -5.95 11.45 5.37
CA GLU A 26 -6.75 11.15 6.57
C GLU A 26 -5.96 10.34 7.62
N GLY A 27 -4.83 9.73 7.23
CA GLY A 27 -3.99 8.95 8.12
C GLY A 27 -3.16 7.89 7.39
N ASP A 28 -2.56 6.99 8.18
CA ASP A 28 -1.80 5.86 7.68
C ASP A 28 -2.72 4.63 7.51
N VAL A 29 -2.81 4.11 6.29
CA VAL A 29 -3.61 2.92 5.94
C VAL A 29 -2.69 1.71 5.86
N PHE A 30 -3.01 0.65 6.59
CA PHE A 30 -2.28 -0.63 6.51
C PHE A 30 -2.67 -1.39 5.23
N PHE A 31 -1.70 -2.03 4.56
CA PHE A 31 -1.96 -2.92 3.44
C PHE A 31 -1.08 -4.17 3.47
N HIS A 32 -1.59 -5.27 2.90
CA HIS A 32 -0.86 -6.52 2.73
C HIS A 32 -0.44 -6.71 1.26
N ILE A 33 0.71 -7.34 1.01
CA ILE A 33 1.22 -7.62 -0.34
C ILE A 33 0.26 -8.51 -1.14
N SER A 34 -0.54 -9.35 -0.47
CA SER A 34 -1.57 -10.18 -1.10
C SER A 34 -2.70 -9.38 -1.74
N GLU A 35 -2.94 -8.15 -1.28
CA GLU A 35 -3.94 -7.24 -1.89
C GLU A 35 -3.33 -6.34 -2.95
N TYR A 36 -1.99 -6.30 -3.04
CA TYR A 36 -1.26 -5.50 -3.99
C TYR A 36 -1.17 -6.26 -5.34
N PRO A 37 -1.30 -5.58 -6.49
CA PRO A 37 -1.25 -6.24 -7.79
C PRO A 37 0.07 -6.99 -7.99
N ALA A 38 -0.01 -8.26 -8.39
CA ALA A 38 1.13 -9.16 -8.53
C ALA A 38 2.19 -8.68 -9.56
N ASP A 39 1.83 -7.74 -10.44
CA ASP A 39 2.71 -7.18 -11.47
C ASP A 39 3.49 -5.95 -10.99
N ALA A 40 3.25 -5.48 -9.76
CA ALA A 40 3.95 -4.35 -9.18
C ALA A 40 4.51 -4.70 -7.80
N GLU A 41 5.71 -4.20 -7.51
CA GLU A 41 6.28 -4.26 -6.16
C GLU A 41 6.04 -2.93 -5.45
N PRO A 42 5.42 -2.91 -4.26
CA PRO A 42 5.13 -1.67 -3.55
C PRO A 42 6.42 -0.94 -3.17
N LYS A 43 6.67 0.22 -3.79
CA LYS A 43 7.86 1.04 -3.53
C LYS A 43 7.54 2.24 -2.65
N ARG A 44 8.46 2.56 -1.74
CA ARG A 44 8.33 3.77 -0.89
C ARG A 44 8.20 5.02 -1.76
N ASN A 45 7.24 5.90 -1.40
CA ASN A 45 6.82 7.09 -2.13
C ASN A 45 6.08 6.84 -3.45
N GLU A 46 5.77 5.60 -3.79
CA GLU A 46 4.91 5.31 -4.91
C GLU A 46 3.47 5.74 -4.61
N LYS A 47 2.80 6.31 -5.61
CA LYS A 47 1.39 6.67 -5.54
C LYS A 47 0.55 5.45 -5.87
N VAL A 48 -0.26 5.03 -4.92
CA VAL A 48 -1.28 4.00 -5.11
C VAL A 48 -2.63 4.69 -5.26
N LYS A 49 -3.50 4.11 -6.09
CA LYS A 49 -4.89 4.52 -6.24
C LYS A 49 -5.78 3.31 -6.13
#